data_AF-A0A7V4GV23-F1
#
_entry.id   AF-A0A7V4GV23-F1
#
_cell.length_a   1.000
_cell.length_b   1.000
_cell.length_c   1.000
_cell.angle_alpha   90.00
_cell.angle_beta   90.00
_cell.angle_gamma   90.00
#
_symmetry.space_group_name_H-M   'P 1'
#
loop_
_entity.id
_entity.type
_entity.pdbx_description
1 polymer ?
#
loop_
_entity_poly.entity_id
_entity_poly.type
_entity_poly.pdbx_seq_one_letter_code
_entity_poly.pdbx_strand_id
1 'polypeptide(L)'
;MGMIGGGIGSFIGAVHRMAATLDNEIELVCGAFSSHPARSKESGLRWYLPESRIYGSFEEMILREKELPEGERMDFVSIVTPNHLHFLPAKLAL
;
A
#
# COMPACT_ATOMS: atom_id res chain seq x y z
N MET A 1 -6.30 5.81 0.76
CA MET A 1 -5.80 4.53 1.33
C MET A 1 -4.37 4.23 0.90
N GLY A 2 -3.61 3.51 1.73
CA GLY A 2 -2.39 2.80 1.33
C GLY A 2 -2.60 1.29 1.23
N MET A 3 -1.66 0.57 0.62
CA MET A 3 -1.73 -0.90 0.51
C MET A 3 -0.37 -1.58 0.76
N ILE A 4 -0.38 -2.67 1.53
CA ILE A 4 0.79 -3.49 1.87
C ILE A 4 0.60 -4.91 1.30
N GLY A 5 1.53 -5.34 0.44
CA GLY A 5 1.39 -6.55 -0.38
C GLY A 5 0.56 -6.32 -1.64
N GLY A 6 0.12 -7.40 -2.31
CA GLY A 6 -0.83 -7.28 -3.41
C GLY A 6 -0.30 -6.67 -4.72
N GLY A 7 1.03 -6.66 -4.91
CA GLY A 7 1.72 -6.18 -6.10
C GLY A 7 1.32 -6.87 -7.42
N ILE A 8 1.99 -6.50 -8.51
CA ILE A 8 1.78 -7.10 -9.84
C ILE A 8 1.83 -8.64 -9.77
N GLY A 9 0.83 -9.28 -10.36
CA GLY A 9 0.66 -10.74 -10.38
C GLY A 9 -0.17 -11.29 -9.22
N SER A 10 -0.51 -10.48 -8.23
CA SER A 10 -1.41 -10.89 -7.15
C SER A 10 -2.88 -10.75 -7.54
N PHE A 11 -3.63 -11.86 -7.49
CA PHE A 11 -5.09 -11.85 -7.63
C PHE A 11 -5.74 -11.04 -6.51
N ILE A 12 -5.36 -11.31 -5.24
CA ILE A 12 -6.00 -10.67 -4.09
C ILE A 12 -5.74 -9.15 -4.05
N GLY A 13 -4.55 -8.70 -4.47
CA GLY A 13 -4.26 -7.27 -4.58
C GLY A 13 -5.15 -6.55 -5.59
N ALA A 14 -5.41 -7.17 -6.75
CA ALA A 14 -6.32 -6.61 -7.74
C ALA A 14 -7.76 -6.55 -7.22
N VAL A 15 -8.25 -7.60 -6.54
CA VAL A 15 -9.60 -7.62 -5.94
C VAL A 15 -9.79 -6.49 -4.93
N HIS A 16 -8.83 -6.28 -4.02
CA HIS A 16 -8.93 -5.21 -3.02
C HIS A 16 -8.89 -3.81 -3.64
N ARG A 17 -8.04 -3.57 -4.65
CA ARG A 17 -8.04 -2.27 -5.36
C ARG A 17 -9.37 -2.03 -6.07
N MET A 18 -9.89 -3.03 -6.79
CA MET A 18 -11.19 -2.91 -7.49
C MET A 18 -12.33 -2.64 -6.51
N ALA A 19 -12.36 -3.35 -5.37
CA ALA A 19 -13.37 -3.16 -4.35
C ALA A 19 -13.30 -1.76 -3.72
N ALA A 20 -12.08 -1.29 -3.38
CA ALA A 20 -11.88 0.05 -2.82
C ALA A 20 -12.35 1.16 -3.77
N THR A 21 -12.12 1.01 -5.08
CA THR A 21 -12.52 2.04 -6.05
C THR A 21 -13.98 1.93 -6.53
N LEU A 22 -14.72 0.91 -6.11
CA LEU A 22 -16.01 0.54 -6.74
C LEU A 22 -17.09 1.62 -6.60
N ASP A 23 -17.13 2.30 -5.47
CA ASP A 23 -18.06 3.39 -5.17
C ASP A 23 -17.44 4.78 -5.35
N ASN A 24 -16.17 4.85 -5.75
CA ASN A 24 -15.35 6.06 -5.89
C ASN A 24 -15.12 6.85 -4.60
N GLU A 25 -15.26 6.21 -3.43
CA GLU A 25 -15.01 6.87 -2.13
C GLU A 25 -13.56 6.69 -1.65
N ILE A 26 -12.75 5.85 -2.32
CA ILE A 26 -11.37 5.55 -1.92
C ILE A 26 -10.40 5.67 -3.09
N GLU A 27 -9.34 6.43 -2.87
CA GLU A 27 -8.17 6.51 -3.75
C GLU A 27 -6.97 5.75 -3.16
N LEU A 28 -6.22 5.02 -3.99
CA LEU A 28 -4.91 4.47 -3.62
C LEU A 28 -3.85 5.58 -3.76
N VAL A 29 -3.21 5.98 -2.67
CA VAL A 29 -2.26 7.11 -2.67
C VAL A 29 -0.80 6.68 -2.45
N CYS A 30 -0.57 5.49 -1.90
CA CYS A 30 0.77 4.96 -1.62
C CYS A 30 0.78 3.43 -1.45
N GLY A 31 1.97 2.81 -1.40
CA GLY A 31 2.05 1.41 -1.00
C GLY A 31 3.45 0.77 -0.97
N ALA A 32 3.49 -0.40 -0.31
CA ALA A 32 4.63 -1.31 -0.25
C ALA A 32 4.20 -2.68 -0.77
N PHE A 33 4.35 -2.90 -2.08
CA PHE A 33 3.64 -3.96 -2.79
C PHE A 33 4.37 -5.30 -2.85
N SER A 34 5.67 -5.29 -2.52
CA SER A 34 6.56 -6.44 -2.59
C SER A 34 7.76 -6.21 -1.69
N SER A 35 8.28 -7.28 -1.06
CA SER A 35 9.55 -7.26 -0.33
C SER A 35 10.77 -7.00 -1.22
N HIS A 36 10.63 -7.19 -2.53
CA HIS A 36 11.61 -6.76 -3.52
C HIS A 36 11.29 -5.32 -3.96
N PRO A 37 12.14 -4.32 -3.62
CA PRO A 37 11.83 -2.91 -3.87
C PRO A 37 11.59 -2.59 -5.35
N ALA A 38 12.33 -3.22 -6.26
CA ALA A 38 12.14 -3.02 -7.71
C ALA A 38 10.74 -3.45 -8.18
N ARG A 39 10.21 -4.59 -7.68
CA ARG A 39 8.85 -5.05 -8.00
C ARG A 39 7.79 -4.19 -7.32
N SER A 40 8.08 -3.65 -6.13
CA SER A 40 7.21 -2.67 -5.47
C SER A 40 7.09 -1.42 -6.33
N LYS A 41 8.24 -0.85 -6.74
CA LYS A 41 8.32 0.31 -7.63
C LYS A 41 7.57 0.09 -8.95
N GLU A 42 7.80 -1.05 -9.62
CA GLU A 42 7.07 -1.40 -10.84
C GLU A 42 5.54 -1.42 -10.62
N SER A 43 5.09 -2.00 -9.51
CA SER A 43 3.66 -2.08 -9.18
C SER A 43 3.04 -0.70 -8.99
N GLY A 44 3.67 0.16 -8.19
CA GLY A 44 3.16 1.50 -7.94
C GLY A 44 3.18 2.39 -9.18
N LEU A 45 4.22 2.32 -10.00
CA LEU A 45 4.30 3.04 -11.27
C LEU A 45 3.19 2.62 -12.25
N ARG A 46 2.89 1.32 -12.33
CA ARG A 46 1.78 0.81 -13.16
C ARG A 46 0.42 1.33 -12.70
N TRP A 47 0.28 1.72 -11.44
CA TRP A 47 -0.95 2.28 -10.87
C TRP A 47 -0.88 3.79 -10.68
N TYR A 48 0.04 4.46 -11.38
CA TYR A 48 0.16 5.91 -11.43
C TYR A 48 0.41 6.58 -10.07
N LEU A 49 1.00 5.86 -9.13
CA LEU A 49 1.41 6.44 -7.87
C LEU A 49 2.64 7.33 -8.04
N PRO A 50 2.73 8.44 -7.28
CA PRO A 50 3.96 9.22 -7.20
C PRO A 50 5.12 8.34 -6.75
N GLU A 51 6.28 8.44 -7.40
CA GLU A 51 7.45 7.61 -7.04
C GLU A 51 7.86 7.75 -5.58
N SER A 52 7.68 8.93 -4.99
CA SER A 52 7.96 9.23 -3.58
C SER A 52 7.02 8.54 -2.59
N ARG A 53 5.91 7.97 -3.07
CA ARG A 53 4.86 7.28 -2.28
C ARG A 53 4.85 5.77 -2.56
N ILE A 54 5.89 5.25 -3.22
CA ILE A 54 6.09 3.81 -3.44
C ILE A 54 7.29 3.35 -2.62
N TYR A 55 7.04 2.48 -1.64
CA TYR A 55 8.00 2.13 -0.62
C TYR A 55 8.58 0.72 -0.82
N GLY A 56 9.79 0.51 -0.29
CA GLY A 56 10.48 -0.78 -0.33
C GLY A 56 10.05 -1.73 0.79
N SER A 57 9.55 -1.20 1.90
CA SER A 57 9.02 -1.96 3.03
C SER A 57 7.80 -1.28 3.65
N PHE A 58 7.01 -2.06 4.41
CA PHE A 58 5.83 -1.50 5.08
C PHE A 58 6.22 -0.63 6.27
N GLU A 59 7.36 -0.91 6.91
CA GLU A 59 7.89 -0.10 8.01
C GLU A 59 8.26 1.30 7.51
N GLU A 60 8.97 1.38 6.39
CA GLU A 60 9.30 2.66 5.74
C GLU A 60 8.02 3.41 5.37
N MET A 61 7.08 2.74 4.71
CA MET A 61 5.79 3.33 4.32
C MET A 61 5.07 3.94 5.53
N ILE A 62 4.85 3.18 6.59
CA ILE A 62 4.07 3.64 7.74
C ILE A 62 4.78 4.82 8.44
N LEU A 63 6.10 4.74 8.63
CA LEU A 63 6.86 5.81 9.27
C LEU A 63 6.83 7.10 8.44
N ARG A 64 7.02 7.01 7.12
CA ARG A 64 7.01 8.17 6.22
C ARG A 64 5.62 8.78 6.08
N GLU A 65 4.58 7.96 5.92
CA GLU A 65 3.20 8.45 5.86
C GLU A 65 2.78 9.12 7.17
N LYS A 66 3.26 8.63 8.32
CA LYS A 66 2.98 9.25 9.61
C LYS A 66 3.56 10.66 9.75
N GLU A 67 4.68 10.93 9.08
CA GLU A 67 5.35 12.24 9.05
C GLU A 67 4.64 13.27 8.16
N LEU A 68 3.82 12.82 7.20
CA LEU A 68 3.08 13.71 6.31
C LEU A 68 1.91 14.41 7.04
N PRO A 69 1.54 15.64 6.61
CA PRO A 69 0.38 16.33 7.15
C PRO A 69 -0.93 15.53 7.03
N GLU A 70 -1.87 15.82 7.92
CA GLU A 70 -3.25 15.34 7.80
C GLU A 70 -3.86 15.87 6.50
N GLY A 71 -4.55 15.00 5.76
CA GLY A 71 -5.04 15.28 4.40
C GLY A 71 -4.05 14.98 3.27
N GLU A 72 -2.75 14.81 3.56
CA GLU A 72 -1.73 14.38 2.59
C GLU A 72 -1.31 12.91 2.77
N ARG A 73 -1.25 12.46 4.03
CA ARG A 73 -0.97 11.05 4.39
C ARG A 73 -2.14 10.13 4.07
N MET A 74 -1.86 8.83 3.94
CA MET A 74 -2.93 7.82 3.85
C MET A 74 -3.81 7.80 5.13
N ASP A 75 -5.13 7.63 4.96
CA ASP A 75 -6.08 7.57 6.09
C ASP A 75 -6.17 6.18 6.72
N PHE A 76 -6.03 5.14 5.90
CA PHE A 76 -6.08 3.75 6.32
C PHE A 76 -5.25 2.88 5.38
N VAL A 77 -4.95 1.65 5.82
CA VAL A 77 -4.14 0.70 5.06
C VAL A 77 -4.85 -0.62 4.83
N SER A 78 -4.78 -1.13 3.59
CA SER A 78 -5.21 -2.47 3.23
C SER A 78 -4.00 -3.43 3.29
N ILE A 79 -4.07 -4.44 4.16
CA ILE A 79 -3.02 -5.46 4.29
C ILE A 79 -3.45 -6.71 3.52
N VAL A 80 -2.76 -6.99 2.42
CA VAL A 80 -3.03 -8.10 1.50
C VAL A 80 -1.79 -8.98 1.29
N THR A 81 -1.01 -9.14 2.36
CA THR A 81 0.10 -10.09 2.45
C THR A 81 -0.40 -11.50 2.83
N PRO A 82 0.43 -12.55 2.75
CA PRO A 82 0.11 -13.84 3.36
C PRO A 82 -0.14 -13.73 4.87
N ASN A 83 -1.07 -14.53 5.40
CA ASN A 83 -1.60 -14.41 6.77
C ASN A 83 -0.53 -14.35 7.88
N HIS A 84 0.54 -15.13 7.76
CA HIS A 84 1.63 -15.15 8.76
C HIS A 84 2.38 -13.82 8.87
N LEU A 85 2.22 -12.92 7.90
CA LEU A 85 2.82 -11.58 7.90
C LEU A 85 1.83 -10.49 8.33
N HIS A 86 0.57 -10.78 8.64
CA HIS A 86 -0.43 -9.75 8.93
C HIS A 86 -0.14 -8.98 10.23
N PHE A 87 0.39 -9.66 11.24
CA PHE A 87 0.53 -9.10 12.58
C PHE A 87 1.42 -7.85 12.62
N LEU A 88 2.62 -7.90 12.03
CA LEU A 88 3.59 -6.80 12.13
C LEU A 88 3.11 -5.52 11.43
N PRO A 89 2.64 -5.54 10.16
CA PRO A 89 2.11 -4.36 9.51
C PRO A 89 0.86 -3.81 10.19
N ALA A 90 -0.05 -4.69 10.66
CA ALA A 90 -1.26 -4.25 11.35
C ALA A 90 -0.92 -3.57 12.67
N LYS A 91 -0.01 -4.15 13.47
CA LYS A 91 0.42 -3.56 14.74
C LYS A 91 1.13 -2.22 14.55
N LEU A 92 1.93 -2.07 13.49
CA LEU A 92 2.67 -0.84 13.24
C LEU A 92 1.77 0.30 12.72
N ALA A 93 0.67 -0.03 12.04
CA ALA A 93 -0.28 0.93 11.50
C ALA A 93 -1.27 1.50 12.54
N LEU A 94 -1.32 0.94 13.75
CA LEU A 94 -2.13 1.40 14.89
C LEU A 94 -1.34 2.35 15.79
#